data_AF-A3MVY5-F1
#
_entry.id   AF-A3MVY5-F1
#
_cell.length_a   1.000
_cell.length_b   1.000
_cell.length_c   1.000
_cell.angle_alpha   90.00
_cell.angle_beta   90.00
_cell.angle_gamma   90.00
#
_symmetry.space_group_name_H-M   'P 1'
#
loop_
_entity.id
_entity.type
_entity.pdbx_description
1 polymer ?
#
loop_
_entity_poly.entity_id
_entity_poly.type
_entity_poly.pdbx_seq_one_letter_code
_entity_poly.pdbx_strand_id
1 'polypeptide(L)' 'MVSKPVVYALSAVAVVLGLLFLVDSISSPSLDPAILIRNLATAVLAIALGIAAPLLIKRFQE' A
#
# COMPACT_ATOMS: atom_id res chain seq x y z
N MET A 1 20.74 10.24 -2.80
CA MET A 1 20.37 9.55 -1.54
C MET A 1 18.95 9.95 -1.21
N VAL A 2 17.99 9.02 -1.28
CA VAL A 2 16.62 9.33 -0.83
C VAL A 2 16.68 9.55 0.68
N SER A 3 16.26 10.73 1.12
CA SER A 3 16.29 11.10 2.54
C SER A 3 15.34 10.17 3.31
N LYS A 4 15.79 9.58 4.43
CA LYS A 4 14.95 8.78 5.36
C LYS A 4 13.51 9.33 5.53
N PRO A 5 13.28 10.65 5.75
CA PRO A 5 11.92 11.20 5.87
C PRO A 5 11.05 11.05 4.62
N VAL A 6 11.63 11.08 3.42
CA VAL A 6 10.89 10.90 2.15
C VAL A 6 10.33 9.49 2.05
N VAL A 7 11.08 8.48 2.50
CA VAL A 7 10.57 7.10 2.48
C VAL A 7 9.45 6.91 3.49
N TYR A 8 9.55 7.50 4.69
CA TYR A 8 8.44 7.47 5.64
C TYR A 8 7.18 8.14 5.10
N ALA A 9 7.32 9.31 4.46
CA ALA A 9 6.20 10.01 3.85
C ALA A 9 5.54 9.18 2.73
N LEU A 10 6.34 8.65 1.80
CA LEU A 10 5.83 7.80 0.71
C LEU A 10 5.20 6.50 1.21
N SER A 11 5.77 5.92 2.26
CA SER A 11 5.25 4.73 2.92
C SER A 11 3.89 4.99 3.56
N ALA A 12 3.75 6.10 4.29
CA ALA A 12 2.47 6.50 4.87
C ALA A 12 1.41 6.74 3.77
N VAL A 13 1.79 7.43 2.69
CA VAL A 13 0.90 7.65 1.54
C VAL A 13 0.47 6.32 0.91
N ALA A 14 1.39 5.38 0.71
CA ALA A 14 1.07 4.07 0.16
C ALA A 14 0.07 3.28 1.03
N VAL A 15 0.22 3.32 2.36
CA VAL A 15 -0.73 2.68 3.29
C VAL A 15 -2.11 3.33 3.20
N VAL A 16 -2.17 4.67 3.22
CA VAL A 16 -3.44 5.41 3.14
C VAL A 16 -4.15 5.12 1.81
N LEU A 17 -3.44 5.18 0.69
CA LEU A 17 -4.00 4.89 -0.62
C LEU A 17 -4.47 3.42 -0.73
N GLY A 18 -3.70 2.48 -0.20
CA GLY A 18 -4.09 1.07 -0.16
C GLY A 18 -5.35 0.83 0.67
N LEU A 19 -5.50 1.49 1.83
CA LEU A 19 -6.71 1.42 2.64
C LEU A 19 -7.92 2.02 1.93
N LEU A 20 -7.76 3.19 1.29
CA LEU A 20 -8.84 3.81 0.51
C LEU A 20 -9.30 2.91 -0.65
N PHE A 21 -8.37 2.31 -1.38
CA PHE A 21 -8.68 1.36 -2.45
C PHE A 21 -9.38 0.08 -1.94
N LEU A 22 -9.01 -0.38 -0.75
CA LEU A 22 -9.65 -1.54 -0.13
C LEU A 22 -11.10 -1.21 0.25
N VAL A 23 -11.33 -0.06 0.88
CA VAL A 23 -12.67 0.42 1.23
C VAL A 23 -13.53 0.62 -0.03
N ASP A 24 -12.96 1.21 -1.08
CA ASP A 24 -13.63 1.39 -2.37
C ASP A 24 -14.04 0.05 -3.00
N SER A 25 -13.13 -0.92 -3.03
CA SER A 25 -13.41 -2.25 -3.60
C SER A 25 -14.49 -3.02 -2.84
N ILE A 26 -14.63 -2.78 -1.52
CA ILE A 26 -15.68 -3.39 -0.70
C ILE A 26 -17.01 -2.63 -0.85
N SER A 27 -16.95 -1.30 -0.94
CA SER A 27 -18.15 -0.43 -0.97
C SER A 27 -18.81 -0.39 -2.35
N SER A 28 -18.01 -0.51 -3.41
CA SER A 28 -18.43 -0.46 -4.81
C SER A 28 -17.85 -1.67 -5.57
N PRO A 29 -18.28 -2.90 -5.24
CA PRO A 29 -17.72 -4.11 -5.85
C PRO A 29 -17.97 -4.12 -7.36
N SER A 30 -16.92 -4.41 -8.14
CA SER A 30 -17.05 -4.54 -9.59
C SER A 30 -17.89 -5.77 -9.96
N LEU A 31 -18.73 -5.65 -10.99
CA LEU A 31 -19.51 -6.78 -11.52
C LEU A 31 -18.62 -7.92 -12.03
N ASP A 32 -17.40 -7.60 -12.46
CA ASP A 32 -16.42 -8.59 -12.89
C ASP A 32 -15.56 -9.08 -11.70
N PRO A 33 -15.57 -10.40 -11.40
CA PRO A 33 -14.82 -10.96 -10.27
C PRO A 33 -13.30 -10.87 -10.43
N ALA A 34 -12.78 -10.90 -11.66
CA ALA A 34 -11.34 -10.82 -11.90
C ALA A 34 -10.81 -9.41 -11.62
N ILE A 35 -11.58 -8.38 -11.97
CA ILE A 35 -11.28 -6.98 -11.64
C ILE A 35 -11.30 -6.76 -10.12
N LEU A 36 -12.27 -7.35 -9.42
CA LEU A 36 -12.36 -7.25 -7.95
C LEU A 36 -11.13 -7.86 -7.27
N ILE A 37 -10.74 -9.07 -7.67
CA ILE A 37 -9.55 -9.75 -7.12
C ILE A 37 -8.29 -8.94 -7.38
N ARG A 38 -8.12 -8.39 -8.59
CA ARG A 38 -6.99 -7.52 -8.93
C ARG A 38 -6.95 -6.28 -8.04
N ASN A 39 -8.08 -5.62 -7.84
CA ASN A 39 -8.15 -4.41 -7.02
C ASN A 39 -7.84 -4.72 -5.55
N LEU A 40 -8.38 -5.81 -5.00
CA LEU A 40 -8.03 -6.29 -3.66
C LEU A 40 -6.54 -6.60 -3.54
N ALA A 41 -5.98 -7.36 -4.48
CA ALA A 41 -4.56 -7.71 -4.47
C ALA A 41 -3.68 -6.45 -4.53
N THR A 42 -4.04 -5.48 -5.36
CA THR A 42 -3.31 -4.22 -5.50
C THR A 42 -3.37 -3.40 -4.21
N ALA A 43 -4.54 -3.32 -3.57
CA ALA A 43 -4.73 -2.64 -2.30
C ALA A 43 -3.89 -3.28 -1.18
N VAL A 44 -3.92 -4.61 -1.09
CA VAL A 44 -3.13 -5.38 -0.11
C VAL A 44 -1.64 -5.19 -0.33
N LEU A 45 -1.16 -5.26 -1.59
CA LEU A 45 0.24 -5.00 -1.90
C LEU A 45 0.67 -3.58 -1.54
N ALA A 46 -0.17 -2.57 -1.80
CA ALA A 46 0.13 -1.18 -1.47
C ALA A 46 0.33 -1.00 0.05
N ILE A 47 -0.55 -1.61 0.86
CA ILE A 47 -0.44 -1.58 2.32
C ILE A 47 0.83 -2.34 2.77
N ALA A 48 1.04 -3.55 2.26
CA ALA A 48 2.19 -4.38 2.63
C ALA A 48 3.53 -3.69 2.31
N LEU A 49 3.65 -3.10 1.12
CA LEU A 49 4.85 -2.36 0.71
C LEU A 49 5.03 -1.06 1.50
N GLY A 50 3.94 -0.34 1.78
CA GLY A 50 3.97 0.85 2.63
C GLY A 50 4.42 0.55 4.06
N ILE A 51 4.13 -0.65 4.60
CA ILE A 51 4.63 -1.07 5.92
C ILE A 51 6.05 -1.64 5.83
N ALA A 52 6.36 -2.39 4.77
CA ALA A 52 7.65 -3.04 4.60
C ALA A 52 8.78 -2.05 4.31
N ALA A 53 8.55 -1.01 3.50
CA ALA A 53 9.56 -0.01 3.15
C ALA A 53 10.24 0.68 4.37
N PRO A 54 9.51 1.20 5.38
CA PRO A 54 10.12 1.79 6.55
C PRO A 54 10.76 0.76 7.47
N LEU A 55 10.23 -0.48 7.49
CA LEU A 55 10.79 -1.59 8.26
C LEU A 55 12.16 -2.03 7.71
N LEU A 56 12.25 -2.17 6.39
CA LEU A 56 13.48 -2.54 5.68
C LEU A 56 14.56 -1.46 5.84
N ILE A 57 14.19 -0.17 5.78
CA ILE A 57 15.14 0.91 6.02
C ILE A 57 15.66 0.91 7.45
N LYS A 58 14.81 0.65 8.45
CA LYS A 58 15.29 0.45 9.82
C LYS A 58 16.25 -0.74 9.91
N ARG A 59 15.91 -1.87 9.31
CA ARG A 59 16.69 -3.11 9.41
C ARG A 59 18.05 -3.11 8.69
N PHE A 60 18.18 -2.39 7.58
CA PHE A 60 19.37 -2.43 6.72
C PHE A 60 20.21 -1.15 6.75
N GLN A 61 19.73 -0.07 7.41
CA GLN A 61 20.48 1.17 7.59
C GLN A 61 20.72 1.53 9.07
N GLU A 62 20.52 0.57 9.97
CA GLU A 62 21.12 0.51 11.31
C GLU A 62 22.41 -0.31 11.27
#